data_AF-A0A9Q8LE90-F1
#
_entry.id   AF-A0A9Q8LE90-F1
#
_cell.length_a   1.000
_cell.length_b   1.000
_cell.length_c   1.000
_cell.angle_alpha   90.00
_cell.angle_beta   90.00
_cell.angle_gamma   90.00
#
_symmetry.space_group_name_H-M   'P 1'
#
loop_
_entity.id
_entity.type
_entity.pdbx_description
1 polymer ?
#
loop_
_entity_poly.entity_id
_entity_poly.type
_entity_poly.pdbx_seq_one_letter_code
_entity_poly.pdbx_strand_id
1 'polypeptide(L)'
;MGSYHGATAVRRTSTSSKPTLRETIARSKATEQYGRHRSRSAIITTLKTRSSYTLGQRLHATTTLRNLRSSSKLRFERRGHVATDPVRKAISSFRKGKLRWNKKQLAALKHWHEWLPQWHQRHQQLPYMQEGLRLLGEVFFLGRLSRCNFDWQDDLYKDERRYGMTCSPDSGSRNWISIRVDPKARYSERTSTRDSVIMTILHELAHGFPDIWACDGSKCKIASCRIIHARGIGSTGHGYLWVQLVSHMYAVVQRVFNINTVDAASHTLSGMICEWMEIGYVPDWRHLRGCHRRFRSHIAGIIREYKDKAWAPSPAIEEEEG
;
A
#
# COMPACT_ATOMS: atom_id res chain seq x y z
N MET A 1 33.56 35.60 53.75
CA MET A 1 32.61 34.55 54.18
C MET A 1 31.26 34.91 53.58
N GLY A 2 30.89 34.22 52.50
CA GLY A 2 29.91 34.70 51.52
C GLY A 2 28.52 34.08 51.64
N SER A 3 27.53 34.97 51.54
CA SER A 3 26.25 34.95 50.81
C SER A 3 25.57 33.64 50.36
N TYR A 4 24.29 33.54 50.77
CA TYR A 4 23.06 33.17 50.04
C TYR A 4 23.11 32.20 48.84
N HIS A 5 22.23 31.18 48.85
CA HIS A 5 21.15 31.05 47.85
C HIS A 5 20.02 30.11 48.30
N GLY A 6 18.79 30.61 48.17
CA GLY A 6 17.54 29.91 48.50
C GLY A 6 17.05 28.98 47.39
N ALA A 7 16.36 27.92 47.81
CA ALA A 7 15.68 26.99 46.93
C ALA A 7 14.31 27.54 46.52
N THR A 8 14.03 27.57 45.21
CA THR A 8 12.69 27.86 44.66
C THR A 8 12.13 26.59 44.02
N ALA A 9 11.06 26.06 44.59
CA ALA A 9 10.29 24.95 44.01
C ALA A 9 9.30 25.49 42.97
N VAL A 10 9.47 25.10 41.70
CA VAL A 10 8.52 25.41 40.61
C VAL A 10 7.62 24.19 40.37
N ARG A 11 6.37 24.29 40.82
CA ARG A 11 5.31 23.31 40.56
C ARG A 11 4.60 23.69 39.24
N ARG A 12 4.88 22.98 38.14
CA ARG A 12 4.13 23.10 36.88
C ARG A 12 2.99 22.07 36.86
N THR A 13 1.77 22.52 37.09
CA THR A 13 0.55 21.77 36.74
C THR A 13 0.23 22.05 35.28
N SER A 14 0.41 21.07 34.41
CA SER A 14 -0.11 21.11 33.03
C SER A 14 -1.47 20.42 32.99
N THR A 15 -2.53 21.23 32.84
CA THR A 15 -3.88 20.75 32.59
C THR A 15 -4.05 20.54 31.09
N SER A 16 -3.92 19.28 30.66
CA SER A 16 -4.32 18.86 29.31
C SER A 16 -5.85 18.80 29.26
N SER A 17 -6.48 19.84 28.73
CA SER A 17 -7.90 19.84 28.40
C SER A 17 -8.13 19.03 27.12
N LYS A 18 -8.91 17.95 27.22
CA LYS A 18 -9.38 17.19 26.07
C LYS A 18 -10.34 18.06 25.24
N PRO A 19 -10.21 18.08 23.90
CA PRO A 19 -11.11 18.84 23.05
C PRO A 19 -12.54 18.31 23.21
N THR A 20 -13.48 19.24 23.23
CA THR A 20 -14.89 18.92 23.41
C THR A 20 -15.46 18.28 22.14
N LEU A 21 -16.54 17.50 22.28
CA LEU A 21 -17.23 16.84 21.17
C LEU A 21 -17.66 17.86 20.08
N ARG A 22 -17.96 19.11 20.48
CA ARG A 22 -18.28 20.22 19.57
C ARG A 22 -17.09 20.64 18.70
N GLU A 23 -15.88 20.70 19.24
CA GLU A 23 -14.67 21.06 18.48
C GLU A 23 -14.28 19.97 17.49
N THR A 24 -14.55 18.71 17.82
CA THR A 24 -14.31 17.57 16.93
C THR A 24 -15.27 17.59 15.73
N ILE A 25 -16.54 17.93 15.95
CA ILE A 25 -17.55 18.05 14.88
C ILE A 25 -17.28 19.26 13.98
N ALA A 26 -16.80 20.38 14.55
CA ALA A 26 -16.43 21.57 13.77
C ALA A 26 -15.25 21.31 12.82
N ARG A 27 -14.23 20.56 13.26
CA ARG A 27 -13.09 20.17 12.42
C ARG A 27 -13.50 19.25 11.27
N SER A 28 -14.40 18.30 11.50
CA SER A 28 -14.91 17.40 10.45
C SER A 28 -15.69 18.15 9.35
N LYS A 29 -16.46 19.19 9.71
CA LYS A 29 -17.22 20.00 8.74
C LYS A 29 -16.32 20.93 7.91
N ALA A 30 -15.23 21.43 8.48
CA ALA A 30 -14.26 22.26 7.76
C ALA A 30 -13.53 21.48 6.65
N THR A 31 -13.23 20.19 6.87
CA THR A 31 -12.61 19.32 5.85
C THR A 31 -13.56 19.01 4.70
N GLU A 32 -14.85 18.87 4.99
CA GLU A 32 -15.89 18.60 3.99
C GLU A 32 -16.21 19.82 3.11
N GLN A 33 -16.11 21.03 3.66
CA GLN A 33 -16.36 22.29 2.95
C GLN A 33 -15.19 22.68 2.03
N TYR A 34 -13.95 22.33 2.40
CA TYR A 34 -12.76 22.53 1.54
C TYR A 34 -12.78 21.64 0.28
N GLY A 35 -13.38 20.44 0.36
CA GLY A 35 -13.57 19.56 -0.79
C GLY A 35 -14.59 20.08 -1.82
N ARG A 36 -15.60 20.85 -1.39
CA ARG A 36 -16.66 21.37 -2.29
C ARG A 36 -16.23 22.60 -3.09
N HIS A 37 -15.26 23.39 -2.61
CA HIS A 37 -14.85 24.63 -3.28
C HIS A 37 -13.97 24.42 -4.52
N ARG A 38 -13.38 23.24 -4.73
CA ARG A 38 -12.64 22.91 -5.96
C ARG A 38 -13.51 22.43 -7.13
N SER A 39 -14.81 22.23 -6.93
CA SER A 39 -15.69 21.54 -7.90
C SER A 39 -16.54 22.47 -8.77
N ARG A 40 -16.34 23.79 -8.72
CA ARG A 40 -17.24 24.76 -9.39
C ARG A 40 -16.67 25.53 -10.59
N SER A 41 -15.43 25.29 -11.02
CA SER A 41 -14.80 26.11 -12.06
C SER A 41 -14.45 25.43 -13.38
N ALA A 42 -15.03 24.28 -13.71
CA ALA A 42 -14.79 23.62 -15.00
C ALA A 42 -16.07 22.96 -15.54
N ILE A 43 -16.97 23.79 -16.06
CA ILE A 43 -18.04 23.36 -16.96
C ILE A 43 -17.78 24.12 -18.25
N ILE A 44 -17.28 23.42 -19.26
CA ILE A 44 -17.54 23.56 -20.70
C ILE A 44 -16.41 22.77 -21.41
N THR A 45 -16.83 21.69 -22.08
CA THR A 45 -16.23 20.99 -23.24
C THR A 45 -16.24 19.48 -23.02
N THR A 46 -17.38 18.83 -23.23
CA THR A 46 -17.52 17.37 -23.12
C THR A 46 -18.24 16.88 -24.37
N LEU A 47 -17.54 16.23 -25.30
CA LEU A 47 -18.15 15.32 -26.29
C LEU A 47 -17.17 14.46 -27.14
N LYS A 48 -15.84 14.48 -26.95
CA LYS A 48 -14.92 13.66 -27.78
C LYS A 48 -14.12 12.53 -27.07
N THR A 49 -14.13 12.42 -25.75
CA THR A 49 -13.26 11.48 -25.00
C THR A 49 -13.85 10.09 -24.71
N ARG A 50 -15.08 9.78 -25.15
CA ARG A 50 -15.68 8.44 -24.95
C ARG A 50 -14.99 7.30 -25.73
N SER A 51 -14.18 7.63 -26.73
CA SER A 51 -13.57 6.64 -27.64
C SER A 51 -12.26 6.00 -27.11
N SER A 52 -11.54 6.64 -26.20
CA SER A 52 -10.25 6.13 -25.69
C SER A 52 -10.41 5.14 -24.53
N TYR A 53 -11.43 5.32 -23.69
CA TYR A 53 -11.70 4.44 -22.53
C TYR A 53 -12.15 3.02 -22.91
N THR A 54 -12.85 2.86 -24.03
CA THR A 54 -13.24 1.53 -24.55
C THR A 54 -12.04 0.71 -25.02
N LEU A 55 -10.93 1.36 -25.39
CA LEU A 55 -9.68 0.70 -25.77
C LEU A 55 -8.97 0.07 -24.54
N GLY A 56 -9.02 0.74 -23.38
CA GLY A 56 -8.49 0.23 -22.12
C GLY A 56 -9.16 -1.06 -21.63
N GLN A 57 -10.46 -1.23 -21.90
CA GLN A 57 -11.20 -2.45 -21.59
C GLN A 57 -10.81 -3.65 -22.47
N ARG A 58 -10.33 -3.43 -23.70
CA ARG A 58 -9.90 -4.50 -24.62
C ARG A 58 -8.47 -4.99 -24.39
N LEU A 59 -7.63 -4.22 -23.70
CA LEU A 59 -6.25 -4.62 -23.38
C LEU A 59 -6.13 -5.62 -22.23
N HIS A 60 -7.22 -5.90 -21.51
CA HIS A 60 -7.32 -6.98 -20.53
C HIS A 60 -7.51 -8.36 -21.18
N ALA A 61 -6.70 -8.67 -22.19
CA ALA A 61 -6.58 -10.04 -22.69
C ALA A 61 -5.92 -10.89 -21.59
N THR A 62 -6.71 -11.79 -21.02
CA THR A 62 -6.30 -12.83 -20.07
C THR A 62 -5.14 -13.67 -20.61
N THR A 63 -3.90 -13.33 -20.25
CA THR A 63 -2.76 -14.24 -20.38
C THR A 63 -2.89 -15.34 -19.32
N THR A 64 -3.45 -16.47 -19.72
CA THR A 64 -3.48 -17.70 -18.93
C THR A 64 -2.29 -18.56 -19.33
N LEU A 65 -1.27 -18.68 -18.47
CA LEU A 65 -0.15 -19.60 -18.69
C LEU A 65 -0.29 -20.83 -17.79
N ARG A 66 -0.54 -21.99 -18.40
CA ARG A 66 -0.88 -23.25 -17.70
C ARG A 66 0.28 -23.99 -17.03
N ASN A 67 1.55 -23.54 -17.10
CA ASN A 67 2.69 -24.42 -16.77
C ASN A 67 3.87 -23.77 -16.02
N LEU A 68 3.66 -23.27 -14.79
CA LEU A 68 4.76 -22.85 -13.89
C LEU A 68 5.05 -23.90 -12.80
N ARG A 69 5.56 -25.08 -13.20
CA ARG A 69 5.89 -26.21 -12.30
C ARG A 69 7.32 -26.19 -11.69
N SER A 70 8.14 -25.17 -11.93
CA SER A 70 9.50 -25.12 -11.37
C SER A 70 9.82 -23.79 -10.68
N SER A 71 10.32 -23.85 -9.45
CA SER A 71 10.81 -22.69 -8.67
C SER A 71 12.08 -22.07 -9.25
N SER A 72 12.85 -22.80 -10.07
CA SER A 72 14.08 -22.31 -10.70
C SER A 72 13.84 -21.54 -12.00
N LYS A 73 12.72 -21.77 -12.71
CA LYS A 73 12.35 -21.06 -13.95
C LYS A 73 11.65 -19.70 -13.74
N LEU A 74 11.26 -19.37 -12.51
CA LEU A 74 10.84 -18.00 -12.14
C LEU A 74 12.03 -17.01 -12.06
N ARG A 75 13.24 -17.46 -12.40
CA ARG A 75 14.39 -16.58 -12.63
C ARG A 75 14.22 -15.96 -14.03
N PHE A 76 13.73 -14.72 -14.06
CA PHE A 76 13.82 -13.82 -15.22
C PHE A 76 12.92 -14.10 -16.43
N GLU A 77 11.71 -14.61 -16.27
CA GLU A 77 10.69 -14.35 -17.29
C GLU A 77 10.39 -12.84 -17.29
N ARG A 78 10.83 -12.18 -18.37
CA ARG A 78 10.77 -10.74 -18.57
C ARG A 78 9.34 -10.23 -18.33
N ARG A 79 9.23 -9.19 -17.49
CA ARG A 79 8.12 -8.23 -17.35
C ARG A 79 7.14 -8.26 -18.53
N GLY A 80 5.85 -8.56 -18.28
CA GLY A 80 4.94 -8.93 -19.39
C GLY A 80 3.51 -9.31 -19.01
N HIS A 81 2.85 -8.56 -18.13
CA HIS A 81 1.46 -8.80 -17.71
C HIS A 81 1.23 -10.17 -17.03
N VAL A 82 2.22 -10.69 -16.30
CA VAL A 82 2.14 -12.02 -15.65
C VAL A 82 2.01 -11.94 -14.13
N ALA A 83 1.79 -10.76 -13.55
CA ALA A 83 1.75 -10.56 -12.09
C ALA A 83 0.65 -11.38 -11.38
N THR A 84 -0.43 -11.77 -12.08
CA THR A 84 -1.55 -12.49 -11.50
C THR A 84 -1.16 -13.83 -10.86
N ASP A 85 -0.36 -14.65 -11.54
CA ASP A 85 0.00 -15.99 -11.05
C ASP A 85 0.97 -15.95 -9.85
N PRO A 86 2.05 -15.14 -9.86
CA PRO A 86 2.88 -14.92 -8.68
C PRO A 86 2.09 -14.41 -7.47
N VAL A 87 1.18 -13.44 -7.66
CA VAL A 87 0.33 -12.92 -6.56
C VAL A 87 -0.59 -14.00 -6.01
N ARG A 88 -1.27 -14.77 -6.87
CA ARG A 88 -2.12 -15.89 -6.41
C ARG A 88 -1.31 -16.96 -5.70
N LYS A 89 -0.10 -17.25 -6.16
CA LYS A 89 0.81 -18.21 -5.54
C LYS A 89 1.26 -17.73 -4.16
N ALA A 90 1.61 -16.45 -4.03
CA ALA A 90 1.93 -15.82 -2.75
C ALA A 90 0.76 -15.91 -1.77
N ILE A 91 -0.43 -15.43 -2.17
CA ILE A 91 -1.65 -15.53 -1.35
C ILE A 91 -1.91 -16.99 -0.91
N SER A 92 -1.80 -17.95 -1.84
CA SER A 92 -2.01 -19.36 -1.54
C SER A 92 -0.97 -19.95 -0.58
N SER A 93 0.26 -19.41 -0.52
CA SER A 93 1.30 -19.95 0.36
C SER A 93 1.05 -19.61 1.81
N PHE A 94 0.58 -18.40 2.13
CA PHE A 94 0.40 -17.96 3.52
C PHE A 94 -1.06 -18.04 4.01
N ARG A 95 -2.07 -18.05 3.13
CA ARG A 95 -3.48 -18.08 3.58
C ARG A 95 -3.92 -19.40 4.24
N LYS A 96 -3.24 -20.52 3.93
CA LYS A 96 -3.67 -21.90 4.30
C LYS A 96 -3.51 -22.24 5.79
N GLY A 97 -3.23 -21.25 6.65
CA GLY A 97 -2.98 -21.41 8.08
C GLY A 97 -1.53 -21.82 8.38
N LYS A 98 -1.03 -21.44 9.58
CA LYS A 98 0.38 -21.61 9.98
C LYS A 98 0.86 -23.07 9.88
N LEU A 99 0.00 -24.05 10.17
CA LEU A 99 0.34 -25.49 10.08
C LEU A 99 0.71 -25.96 8.67
N ARG A 100 0.33 -25.22 7.62
CA ARG A 100 0.61 -25.56 6.22
C ARG A 100 1.71 -24.70 5.60
N TRP A 101 2.36 -23.86 6.39
CA TRP A 101 3.48 -23.05 5.93
C TRP A 101 4.72 -23.91 5.72
N ASN A 102 5.54 -23.54 4.75
CA ASN A 102 6.78 -24.27 4.49
C ASN A 102 7.84 -23.98 5.57
N LYS A 103 8.93 -24.77 5.59
CA LYS A 103 10.01 -24.63 6.57
C LYS A 103 10.61 -23.23 6.64
N LYS A 104 10.76 -22.54 5.49
CA LYS A 104 11.30 -21.17 5.44
C LYS A 104 10.36 -20.14 6.08
N GLN A 105 9.07 -20.23 5.78
CA GLN A 105 8.06 -19.34 6.38
C GLN A 105 7.94 -19.55 7.89
N LEU A 106 8.01 -20.79 8.36
CA LEU A 106 7.99 -21.11 9.79
C LEU A 106 9.26 -20.60 10.50
N ALA A 107 10.44 -20.77 9.89
CA ALA A 107 11.69 -20.23 10.40
C ALA A 107 11.67 -18.69 10.45
N ALA A 108 11.18 -18.04 9.40
CA ALA A 108 11.02 -16.59 9.36
C ALA A 108 10.04 -16.09 10.42
N LEU A 109 8.93 -16.79 10.66
CA LEU A 109 8.00 -16.45 11.73
C LEU A 109 8.62 -16.63 13.12
N LYS A 110 9.40 -17.70 13.34
CA LYS A 110 10.13 -17.88 14.60
C LYS A 110 11.08 -16.70 14.82
N HIS A 111 11.89 -16.38 13.82
CA HIS A 111 12.85 -15.26 13.92
C HIS A 111 12.13 -13.91 14.08
N TRP A 112 10.95 -13.73 13.47
CA TRP A 112 10.12 -12.55 13.70
C TRP A 112 9.77 -12.36 15.19
N HIS A 113 9.43 -13.43 15.90
CA HIS A 113 9.11 -13.35 17.33
C HIS A 113 10.33 -13.01 18.21
N GLU A 114 11.54 -13.31 17.74
CA GLU A 114 12.80 -12.91 18.39
C GLU A 114 13.21 -11.47 18.01
N TRP A 115 12.87 -11.06 16.79
CA TRP A 115 13.15 -9.73 16.24
C TRP A 115 12.26 -8.66 16.88
N LEU A 116 10.94 -8.86 16.91
CA LEU A 116 9.95 -7.83 17.29
C LEU A 116 10.14 -7.23 18.71
N PRO A 117 10.50 -7.99 19.75
CA PRO A 117 10.73 -7.42 21.09
C PRO A 117 11.82 -6.35 21.14
N GLN A 118 12.78 -6.38 20.21
CA GLN A 118 13.89 -5.43 20.15
C GLN A 118 13.51 -4.10 19.46
N TRP A 119 12.27 -3.97 18.96
CA TRP A 119 11.83 -2.83 18.14
C TRP A 119 12.12 -1.47 18.79
N HIS A 120 11.75 -1.31 20.06
CA HIS A 120 11.87 -0.03 20.77
C HIS A 120 13.31 0.50 20.81
N GLN A 121 14.30 -0.41 20.84
CA GLN A 121 15.72 -0.05 20.91
C GLN A 121 16.36 0.09 19.53
N ARG A 122 15.89 -0.68 18.54
CA ARG A 122 16.64 -0.93 17.31
C ARG A 122 15.97 -0.46 16.02
N HIS A 123 14.71 -0.03 16.04
CA HIS A 123 13.98 0.31 14.80
C HIS A 123 14.67 1.41 13.97
N GLN A 124 15.39 2.35 14.57
CA GLN A 124 16.15 3.37 13.82
C GLN A 124 17.42 2.80 13.14
N GLN A 125 17.84 1.59 13.47
CA GLN A 125 19.02 0.95 12.88
C GLN A 125 18.66 0.30 11.55
N LEU A 126 19.28 0.75 10.46
CA LEU A 126 19.04 0.23 9.12
C LEU A 126 19.20 -1.31 9.03
N PRO A 127 20.26 -1.95 9.56
CA PRO A 127 20.40 -3.41 9.50
C PRO A 127 19.24 -4.16 10.19
N TYR A 128 18.70 -3.59 11.27
CA TYR A 128 17.57 -4.19 11.98
C TYR A 128 16.29 -4.13 11.15
N MET A 129 16.04 -3.02 10.47
CA MET A 129 14.91 -2.88 9.54
C MET A 129 15.04 -3.78 8.32
N GLN A 130 16.25 -3.87 7.73
CA GLN A 130 16.54 -4.78 6.62
C GLN A 130 16.19 -6.22 6.97
N GLU A 131 16.51 -6.66 8.18
CA GLU A 131 16.17 -7.99 8.65
C GLU A 131 14.65 -8.17 8.78
N GLY A 132 13.93 -7.18 9.32
CA GLY A 132 12.47 -7.19 9.35
C GLY A 132 11.86 -7.36 7.95
N LEU A 133 12.33 -6.58 6.98
CA LEU A 133 11.90 -6.71 5.58
C LEU A 133 12.18 -8.10 5.02
N ARG A 134 13.36 -8.66 5.30
CA ARG A 134 13.74 -10.01 4.87
C ARG A 134 12.76 -11.06 5.39
N LEU A 135 12.40 -10.98 6.68
CA LEU A 135 11.45 -11.89 7.33
C LEU A 135 10.05 -11.79 6.70
N LEU A 136 9.55 -10.58 6.49
CA LEU A 136 8.27 -10.35 5.81
C LEU A 136 8.30 -10.84 4.36
N GLY A 137 9.41 -10.60 3.66
CA GLY A 137 9.73 -11.12 2.33
C GLY A 137 9.58 -12.63 2.21
N GLU A 138 10.14 -13.37 3.16
CA GLU A 138 10.06 -14.84 3.23
C GLU A 138 8.63 -15.33 3.52
N VAL A 139 7.92 -14.68 4.44
CA VAL A 139 6.57 -15.12 4.83
C VAL A 139 5.55 -14.86 3.72
N PHE A 140 5.47 -13.63 3.23
CA PHE A 140 4.36 -13.18 2.39
C PHE A 140 4.69 -13.16 0.90
N PHE A 141 5.95 -12.96 0.55
CA PHE A 141 6.36 -12.62 -0.82
C PHE A 141 7.25 -13.69 -1.47
N LEU A 142 7.11 -14.95 -1.03
CA LEU A 142 7.85 -16.10 -1.59
C LEU A 142 9.38 -15.91 -1.56
N GLY A 143 9.90 -15.10 -0.63
CA GLY A 143 11.31 -14.71 -0.54
C GLY A 143 11.78 -13.72 -1.61
N ARG A 144 10.90 -13.24 -2.49
CA ARG A 144 11.28 -12.37 -3.62
C ARG A 144 11.63 -10.94 -3.22
N LEU A 145 11.09 -10.48 -2.09
CA LEU A 145 11.42 -9.20 -1.49
C LEU A 145 12.41 -9.33 -0.32
N SER A 146 13.08 -10.47 -0.18
CA SER A 146 14.10 -10.67 0.87
C SER A 146 15.31 -9.73 0.77
N ARG A 147 15.53 -9.16 -0.41
CA ARG A 147 16.61 -8.22 -0.73
C ARG A 147 16.10 -6.80 -0.98
N CYS A 148 14.87 -6.50 -0.57
CA CYS A 148 14.31 -5.17 -0.67
C CYS A 148 15.21 -4.18 0.09
N ASN A 149 15.51 -3.05 -0.53
CA ASN A 149 16.21 -1.94 0.11
C ASN A 149 15.23 -1.20 1.03
N PHE A 150 15.76 -0.59 2.08
CA PHE A 150 14.99 0.15 3.07
C PHE A 150 15.70 1.47 3.32
N ASP A 151 14.93 2.52 3.52
CA ASP A 151 15.44 3.81 3.92
C ASP A 151 14.43 4.53 4.81
N TRP A 152 14.95 5.30 5.78
CA TRP A 152 14.15 6.23 6.55
C TRP A 152 14.13 7.56 5.80
N GLN A 153 12.93 8.07 5.52
CA GLN A 153 12.78 9.40 4.94
C GLN A 153 11.99 10.27 5.91
N ASP A 154 12.71 11.14 6.63
CA ASP A 154 12.09 12.14 7.49
C ASP A 154 11.15 13.04 6.69
N ASP A 155 10.04 13.41 7.33
CA ASP A 155 9.05 14.36 6.82
C ASP A 155 8.41 13.98 5.47
N LEU A 156 8.50 12.70 5.05
CA LEU A 156 7.83 12.18 3.86
C LEU A 156 6.32 12.47 3.87
N TYR A 157 5.65 12.38 5.02
CA TYR A 157 4.23 12.73 5.10
C TYR A 157 3.96 14.23 4.93
N LYS A 158 4.87 15.08 5.41
CA LYS A 158 4.72 16.54 5.28
C LYS A 158 4.89 16.97 3.83
N ASP A 159 5.88 16.41 3.15
CA ASP A 159 6.28 16.82 1.81
C ASP A 159 5.41 16.17 0.73
N GLU A 160 5.10 14.88 0.91
CA GLU A 160 4.46 14.06 -0.13
C GLU A 160 3.10 13.48 0.29
N ARG A 161 2.61 13.81 1.50
CA ARG A 161 1.33 13.33 2.05
C ARG A 161 1.18 11.81 2.06
N ARG A 162 2.30 11.08 2.21
CA ARG A 162 2.35 9.62 2.28
C ARG A 162 3.26 9.17 3.42
N TYR A 163 2.95 8.03 4.05
CA TYR A 163 3.81 7.47 5.11
C TYR A 163 4.89 6.55 4.58
N GLY A 164 4.72 6.06 3.35
CA GLY A 164 5.66 5.17 2.70
C GLY A 164 5.68 5.42 1.19
N MET A 165 6.75 4.95 0.57
CA MET A 165 6.90 4.97 -0.88
C MET A 165 7.69 3.75 -1.35
N THR A 166 7.17 3.10 -2.38
CA THR A 166 7.86 2.05 -3.12
C THR A 166 8.57 2.64 -4.33
N CYS A 167 9.87 2.40 -4.44
CA CYS A 167 10.67 2.82 -5.59
C CYS A 167 11.08 1.58 -6.40
N SER A 168 10.59 1.52 -7.63
CA SER A 168 10.99 0.51 -8.61
C SER A 168 12.40 0.77 -9.11
N PRO A 169 13.21 -0.27 -9.35
CA PRO A 169 14.53 -0.09 -9.93
C PRO A 169 14.41 0.38 -11.38
N ASP A 170 15.28 1.32 -11.77
CA ASP A 170 15.40 1.77 -13.16
C ASP A 170 15.66 0.57 -14.09
N SER A 171 15.02 0.60 -15.25
CA SER A 171 15.15 -0.40 -16.31
C SER A 171 16.63 -0.58 -16.69
N GLY A 172 17.23 -1.70 -16.29
CA GLY A 172 18.64 -2.02 -16.58
C GLY A 172 19.55 -2.08 -15.35
N SER A 173 19.11 -1.56 -14.20
CA SER A 173 19.84 -1.70 -12.96
C SER A 173 19.62 -3.10 -12.34
N ARG A 174 20.65 -3.67 -11.70
CA ARG A 174 20.50 -4.86 -10.84
C ARG A 174 19.81 -4.54 -9.50
N ASN A 175 19.20 -3.35 -9.41
CA ASN A 175 18.68 -2.83 -8.17
C ASN A 175 17.43 -3.60 -7.76
N TRP A 176 17.30 -3.78 -6.45
CA TRP A 176 16.13 -4.38 -5.84
C TRP A 176 15.06 -3.31 -5.65
N ILE A 177 13.80 -3.72 -5.49
CA ILE A 177 12.76 -2.83 -4.96
C ILE A 177 13.31 -2.12 -3.72
N SER A 178 13.10 -0.81 -3.64
CA SER A 178 13.41 -0.03 -2.44
C SER A 178 12.12 0.47 -1.82
N ILE A 179 12.06 0.54 -0.50
CA ILE A 179 10.98 1.21 0.21
C ILE A 179 11.55 2.32 1.08
N ARG A 180 10.86 3.45 1.11
CA ARG A 180 11.14 4.57 2.02
C ARG A 180 9.96 4.72 2.97
N VAL A 181 10.24 4.95 4.25
CA VAL A 181 9.20 5.07 5.27
C VAL A 181 9.44 6.28 6.14
N ASP A 182 8.36 6.98 6.48
CA ASP A 182 8.38 8.05 7.48
C ASP A 182 8.52 7.43 8.88
N PRO A 183 9.57 7.76 9.66
CA PRO A 183 9.73 7.23 11.02
C PRO A 183 8.59 7.66 11.97
N LYS A 184 7.82 8.69 11.61
CA LYS A 184 6.67 9.22 12.34
C LYS A 184 5.34 8.69 11.81
N ALA A 185 5.36 7.64 10.97
CA ALA A 185 4.14 7.06 10.41
C ALA A 185 3.11 6.72 11.50
N ARG A 186 1.89 7.26 11.37
CA ARG A 186 0.82 7.09 12.36
C ARG A 186 -0.55 7.17 11.70
N TYR A 187 -1.19 6.02 11.49
CA TYR A 187 -2.53 5.97 10.88
C TYR A 187 -3.64 6.51 11.77
N SER A 188 -3.48 6.38 13.10
CA SER A 188 -4.45 6.89 14.08
C SER A 188 -3.79 7.13 15.43
N GLU A 189 -4.50 7.80 16.34
CA GLU A 189 -4.04 7.95 17.71
C GLU A 189 -3.99 6.63 18.48
N ARG A 190 -4.80 5.64 18.07
CA ARG A 190 -5.00 4.34 18.73
C ARG A 190 -4.02 3.27 18.27
N THR A 191 -3.41 3.42 17.09
CA THR A 191 -2.42 2.49 16.58
C THR A 191 -1.03 2.91 17.04
N SER A 192 -0.26 1.96 17.59
CA SER A 192 1.11 2.24 18.01
C SER A 192 1.98 2.64 16.82
N THR A 193 3.05 3.41 17.05
CA THR A 193 4.02 3.76 16.00
C THR A 193 4.63 2.51 15.39
N ARG A 194 4.96 1.50 16.20
CA ARG A 194 5.45 0.20 15.74
C ARG A 194 4.51 -0.43 14.72
N ASP A 195 3.25 -0.58 15.09
CA ASP A 195 2.26 -1.23 14.22
C ASP A 195 2.01 -0.40 12.97
N SER A 196 1.94 0.94 13.10
CA SER A 196 1.78 1.83 11.95
C SER A 196 2.93 1.67 10.95
N VAL A 197 4.17 1.72 11.43
CA VAL A 197 5.36 1.57 10.58
C VAL A 197 5.43 0.20 9.92
N ILE A 198 5.19 -0.89 10.66
CA ILE A 198 5.20 -2.24 10.08
C ILE A 198 4.09 -2.38 9.03
N MET A 199 2.92 -1.79 9.28
CA MET A 199 1.82 -1.80 8.31
C MET A 199 2.13 -0.97 7.06
N THR A 200 2.81 0.17 7.20
CA THR A 200 3.35 0.94 6.07
C THR A 200 4.34 0.11 5.27
N ILE A 201 5.30 -0.56 5.92
CA ILE A 201 6.26 -1.45 5.24
C ILE A 201 5.53 -2.54 4.45
N LEU A 202 4.54 -3.20 5.05
CA LEU A 202 3.75 -4.22 4.37
C LEU A 202 2.97 -3.65 3.17
N HIS A 203 2.42 -2.45 3.31
CA HIS A 203 1.73 -1.73 2.23
C HIS A 203 2.68 -1.52 1.03
N GLU A 204 3.87 -0.98 1.28
CA GLU A 204 4.87 -0.73 0.24
C GLU A 204 5.43 -2.03 -0.37
N LEU A 205 5.72 -3.05 0.43
CA LEU A 205 6.13 -4.36 -0.10
C LEU A 205 5.04 -4.98 -0.99
N ALA A 206 3.76 -4.73 -0.70
CA ALA A 206 2.67 -5.20 -1.54
C ALA A 206 2.57 -4.47 -2.88
N HIS A 207 3.06 -3.23 -3.01
CA HIS A 207 3.27 -2.58 -4.31
C HIS A 207 4.49 -3.17 -5.03
N GLY A 208 5.60 -3.33 -4.31
CA GLY A 208 6.85 -3.85 -4.88
C GLY A 208 6.75 -5.26 -5.42
N PHE A 209 5.92 -6.12 -4.82
CA PHE A 209 5.78 -7.51 -5.25
C PHE A 209 5.25 -7.66 -6.69
N PRO A 210 4.03 -7.20 -7.03
CA PRO A 210 3.53 -7.27 -8.41
C PRO A 210 4.41 -6.47 -9.39
N ASP A 211 5.11 -5.42 -8.93
CA ASP A 211 5.99 -4.61 -9.76
C ASP A 211 7.16 -5.40 -10.39
N ILE A 212 7.65 -6.42 -9.70
CA ILE A 212 8.66 -7.36 -10.24
C ILE A 212 8.21 -7.94 -11.60
N TRP A 213 6.90 -8.09 -11.80
CA TRP A 213 6.30 -8.72 -12.99
C TRP A 213 5.39 -7.79 -13.81
N ALA A 214 5.34 -6.49 -13.49
CA ALA A 214 4.57 -5.49 -14.24
C ALA A 214 5.11 -5.29 -15.68
N CYS A 215 4.33 -4.70 -16.61
CA CYS A 215 4.91 -4.24 -17.91
C CYS A 215 5.93 -3.14 -17.59
N ASP A 216 7.13 -3.22 -18.14
CA ASP A 216 8.12 -2.14 -18.13
C ASP A 216 7.98 -1.18 -19.33
N GLY A 217 7.01 -1.43 -20.21
CA GLY A 217 6.83 -0.70 -21.45
C GLY A 217 7.57 -1.32 -22.65
N SER A 218 8.56 -2.19 -22.42
CA SER A 218 9.46 -2.68 -23.49
C SER A 218 8.75 -3.44 -24.62
N LYS A 219 7.58 -4.01 -24.34
CA LYS A 219 6.74 -4.76 -25.30
C LYS A 219 5.35 -4.15 -25.48
N CYS A 220 5.09 -3.01 -24.86
CA CYS A 220 3.78 -2.39 -24.84
C CYS A 220 3.65 -1.52 -26.11
N LYS A 221 2.62 -1.76 -26.96
CA LYS A 221 2.40 -1.02 -28.23
C LYS A 221 1.94 0.43 -28.04
N ILE A 222 1.45 0.77 -26.84
CA ILE A 222 0.90 2.07 -26.49
C ILE A 222 1.66 2.57 -25.26
N ALA A 223 2.12 3.82 -25.28
CA ALA A 223 2.89 4.43 -24.19
C ALA A 223 2.12 4.37 -22.85
N SER A 224 0.82 4.67 -22.88
CA SER A 224 -0.05 4.63 -21.70
C SER A 224 -0.32 3.22 -21.15
N CYS A 225 -0.03 2.15 -21.91
CA CYS A 225 -0.25 0.78 -21.47
C CYS A 225 0.55 0.44 -20.20
N ARG A 226 1.79 0.95 -20.08
CA ARG A 226 2.62 0.76 -18.89
C ARG A 226 1.93 1.33 -17.65
N ILE A 227 1.49 2.58 -17.74
CA ILE A 227 0.90 3.33 -16.63
C ILE A 227 -0.43 2.71 -16.20
N ILE A 228 -1.33 2.47 -17.16
CA ILE A 228 -2.65 1.88 -16.92
C ILE A 228 -2.51 0.47 -16.33
N HIS A 229 -1.61 -0.35 -16.89
CA HIS A 229 -1.39 -1.70 -16.37
C HIS A 229 -0.76 -1.67 -14.97
N ALA A 230 0.27 -0.84 -14.73
CA ALA A 230 0.93 -0.73 -13.43
C ALA A 230 -0.04 -0.28 -12.33
N ARG A 231 -0.84 0.76 -12.58
CA ARG A 231 -1.91 1.20 -11.65
C ARG A 231 -2.98 0.12 -11.47
N GLY A 232 -3.44 -0.48 -12.57
CA GLY A 232 -4.52 -1.47 -12.56
C GLY A 232 -4.20 -2.77 -11.81
N ILE A 233 -2.96 -3.27 -11.89
CA ILE A 233 -2.52 -4.42 -11.07
C ILE A 233 -2.14 -4.00 -9.65
N GLY A 234 -1.67 -2.76 -9.49
CA GLY A 234 -1.33 -2.14 -8.22
C GLY A 234 0.16 -2.07 -7.89
N SER A 235 1.01 -1.91 -8.91
CA SER A 235 2.44 -1.58 -8.74
C SER A 235 2.63 -0.10 -8.37
N THR A 236 1.83 0.80 -8.95
CA THR A 236 1.87 2.26 -8.70
C THR A 236 0.56 2.81 -8.12
N GLY A 237 -0.30 1.93 -7.59
CA GLY A 237 -1.60 2.26 -6.98
C GLY A 237 -2.25 1.03 -6.35
N HIS A 238 -3.49 1.11 -5.87
CA HIS A 238 -4.22 0.02 -5.22
C HIS A 238 -5.07 -0.78 -6.21
N GLY A 239 -4.40 -1.29 -7.24
CA GLY A 239 -4.99 -2.17 -8.25
C GLY A 239 -5.50 -3.51 -7.71
N TYR A 240 -6.23 -4.27 -8.53
CA TYR A 240 -6.99 -5.42 -8.03
C TYR A 240 -6.13 -6.55 -7.46
N LEU A 241 -4.91 -6.78 -7.97
CA LEU A 241 -4.01 -7.79 -7.42
C LEU A 241 -3.44 -7.35 -6.08
N TRP A 242 -3.08 -6.08 -5.95
CA TRP A 242 -2.65 -5.49 -4.70
C TRP A 242 -3.73 -5.63 -3.62
N VAL A 243 -4.99 -5.29 -3.93
CA VAL A 243 -6.12 -5.39 -2.98
C VAL A 243 -6.35 -6.84 -2.54
N GLN A 244 -6.29 -7.79 -3.48
CA GLN A 244 -6.36 -9.22 -3.14
C GLN A 244 -5.24 -9.62 -2.18
N LEU A 245 -4.00 -9.24 -2.49
CA LEU A 245 -2.81 -9.58 -1.69
C LEU A 245 -2.91 -9.01 -0.28
N VAL A 246 -3.14 -7.71 -0.16
CA VAL A 246 -3.20 -6.98 1.12
C VAL A 246 -4.34 -7.48 2.00
N SER A 247 -5.51 -7.76 1.43
CA SER A 247 -6.64 -8.27 2.21
C SER A 247 -6.34 -9.60 2.92
N HIS A 248 -5.61 -10.53 2.28
CA HIS A 248 -5.19 -11.78 2.91
C HIS A 248 -4.02 -11.55 3.86
N MET A 249 -3.06 -10.71 3.47
CA MET A 249 -1.88 -10.40 4.27
C MET A 249 -2.28 -9.78 5.61
N TYR A 250 -3.12 -8.74 5.61
CA TYR A 250 -3.59 -8.07 6.83
C TYR A 250 -4.35 -9.02 7.76
N ALA A 251 -5.19 -9.90 7.20
CA ALA A 251 -5.88 -10.91 8.00
C ALA A 251 -4.90 -11.88 8.71
N VAL A 252 -3.82 -12.27 8.03
CA VAL A 252 -2.79 -13.15 8.61
C VAL A 252 -1.91 -12.39 9.60
N VAL A 253 -1.50 -11.17 9.28
CA VAL A 253 -0.71 -10.29 10.15
C VAL A 253 -1.42 -10.07 11.49
N GLN A 254 -2.70 -9.70 11.45
CA GLN A 254 -3.47 -9.54 12.69
C GLN A 254 -3.52 -10.81 13.53
N ARG A 255 -3.77 -11.96 12.90
CA ARG A 255 -3.98 -13.24 13.61
C ARG A 255 -2.67 -13.87 14.10
N VAL A 256 -1.61 -13.78 13.31
CA VAL A 256 -0.37 -14.57 13.52
C VAL A 256 0.75 -13.71 14.10
N PHE A 257 0.81 -12.43 13.73
CA PHE A 257 1.86 -11.51 14.16
C PHE A 257 1.41 -10.59 15.30
N ASN A 258 0.11 -10.61 15.65
CA ASN A 258 -0.49 -9.78 16.68
C ASN A 258 -0.23 -8.27 16.47
N ILE A 259 -0.33 -7.82 15.22
CA ILE A 259 -0.23 -6.42 14.82
C ILE A 259 -1.64 -5.89 14.57
N ASN A 260 -1.96 -4.70 15.09
CA ASN A 260 -3.26 -4.08 14.82
C ASN A 260 -3.33 -3.57 13.37
N THR A 261 -4.20 -4.18 12.57
CA THR A 261 -4.38 -3.83 11.15
C THR A 261 -5.66 -3.04 10.87
N VAL A 262 -6.48 -2.73 11.87
CA VAL A 262 -7.82 -2.16 11.66
C VAL A 262 -7.72 -0.77 11.01
N ASP A 263 -6.92 0.12 11.60
CA ASP A 263 -6.80 1.50 11.12
C ASP A 263 -6.07 1.57 9.77
N ALA A 264 -5.01 0.78 9.60
CA ALA A 264 -4.29 0.68 8.33
C ALA A 264 -5.18 0.14 7.20
N ALA A 265 -6.09 -0.81 7.49
CA ALA A 265 -7.04 -1.30 6.51
C ALA A 265 -8.07 -0.23 6.13
N SER A 266 -8.58 0.53 7.10
CA SER A 266 -9.50 1.64 6.82
C SER A 266 -8.83 2.72 5.97
N HIS A 267 -7.59 3.10 6.31
CA HIS A 267 -6.81 4.07 5.53
C HIS A 267 -6.54 3.58 4.11
N THR A 268 -6.25 2.28 3.95
CA THR A 268 -6.09 1.63 2.64
C THR A 268 -7.36 1.75 1.79
N LEU A 269 -8.53 1.49 2.37
CA LEU A 269 -9.80 1.61 1.64
C LEU A 269 -10.05 3.05 1.18
N SER A 270 -9.73 4.05 2.00
CA SER A 270 -9.83 5.46 1.59
C SER A 270 -8.88 5.79 0.44
N GLY A 271 -7.62 5.33 0.51
CA GLY A 271 -6.63 5.51 -0.56
C GLY A 271 -7.10 4.90 -1.88
N MET A 272 -7.61 3.66 -1.84
CA MET A 272 -8.19 2.98 -3.00
C MET A 272 -9.29 3.80 -3.67
N ILE A 273 -10.20 4.37 -2.88
CA ILE A 273 -11.31 5.17 -3.40
C ILE A 273 -10.76 6.42 -4.11
N CYS A 274 -9.87 7.16 -3.46
CA CYS A 274 -9.26 8.36 -4.05
C CYS A 274 -8.57 8.05 -5.38
N GLU A 275 -7.80 6.96 -5.44
CA GLU A 275 -7.11 6.57 -6.68
C GLU A 275 -8.07 6.12 -7.78
N TRP A 276 -9.08 5.31 -7.45
CA TRP A 276 -10.10 4.87 -8.42
C TRP A 276 -10.91 6.04 -8.98
N MET A 277 -11.18 7.04 -8.14
CA MET A 277 -11.77 8.31 -8.54
C MET A 277 -10.86 9.08 -9.48
N GLU A 278 -9.57 9.21 -9.17
CA GLU A 278 -8.59 9.93 -9.99
C GLU A 278 -8.48 9.32 -11.40
N ILE A 279 -8.44 7.99 -11.50
CA ILE A 279 -8.31 7.28 -12.78
C ILE A 279 -9.64 7.07 -13.52
N GLY A 280 -10.77 7.39 -12.89
CA GLY A 280 -12.10 7.14 -13.45
C GLY A 280 -12.42 5.66 -13.69
N TYR A 281 -11.82 4.75 -12.91
CA TYR A 281 -11.99 3.31 -13.07
C TYR A 281 -12.13 2.60 -11.71
N VAL A 282 -13.31 2.01 -11.50
CA VAL A 282 -13.59 1.14 -10.36
C VAL A 282 -13.53 -0.32 -10.85
N PRO A 283 -12.67 -1.18 -10.27
CA PRO A 283 -12.60 -2.58 -10.66
C PRO A 283 -13.93 -3.33 -10.49
N ASP A 284 -14.28 -4.17 -11.47
CA ASP A 284 -15.47 -5.02 -11.34
C ASP A 284 -15.35 -6.03 -10.17
N TRP A 285 -16.48 -6.42 -9.59
CA TRP A 285 -16.56 -7.39 -8.50
C TRP A 285 -15.81 -8.70 -8.78
N ARG A 286 -15.76 -9.12 -10.05
CA ARG A 286 -15.02 -10.31 -10.50
C ARG A 286 -13.54 -10.22 -10.13
N HIS A 287 -12.95 -9.03 -10.23
CA HIS A 287 -11.56 -8.78 -9.88
C HIS A 287 -11.29 -8.84 -8.38
N LEU A 288 -12.32 -8.79 -7.52
CA LEU A 288 -12.16 -8.76 -6.07
C LEU A 288 -12.69 -10.02 -5.39
N ARG A 289 -13.17 -11.02 -6.15
CA ARG A 289 -13.51 -12.36 -5.62
C ARG A 289 -12.35 -13.05 -4.89
N GLY A 290 -11.11 -12.70 -5.26
CA GLY A 290 -9.91 -13.23 -4.64
C GLY A 290 -9.62 -12.68 -3.25
N CYS A 291 -10.31 -11.64 -2.78
CA CYS A 291 -10.05 -10.99 -1.49
C CYS A 291 -10.42 -11.88 -0.29
N HIS A 292 -9.77 -11.62 0.84
CA HIS A 292 -10.10 -12.30 2.09
C HIS A 292 -11.53 -11.94 2.55
N ARG A 293 -12.27 -12.93 3.09
CA ARG A 293 -13.70 -12.81 3.42
C ARG A 293 -14.05 -11.59 4.28
N ARG A 294 -13.17 -11.22 5.22
CA ARG A 294 -13.37 -10.08 6.15
C ARG A 294 -13.44 -8.73 5.45
N PHE A 295 -12.70 -8.57 4.36
CA PHE A 295 -12.65 -7.31 3.60
C PHE A 295 -13.65 -7.29 2.46
N ARG A 296 -14.16 -8.47 2.07
CA ARG A 296 -14.98 -8.65 0.88
C ARG A 296 -16.29 -7.85 0.94
N SER A 297 -16.96 -7.78 2.08
CA SER A 297 -18.21 -7.02 2.24
C SER A 297 -17.97 -5.51 2.12
N HIS A 298 -16.95 -5.00 2.77
CA HIS A 298 -16.56 -3.57 2.71
C HIS A 298 -16.21 -3.17 1.28
N ILE A 299 -15.35 -3.95 0.63
CA ILE A 299 -14.96 -3.74 -0.77
C ILE A 299 -16.18 -3.83 -1.71
N ALA A 300 -17.10 -4.78 -1.49
CA ALA A 300 -18.34 -4.88 -2.26
C ALA A 300 -19.24 -3.65 -2.09
N GLY A 301 -19.33 -3.11 -0.86
CA GLY A 301 -20.03 -1.87 -0.57
C GLY A 301 -19.49 -0.71 -1.39
N ILE A 302 -18.16 -0.53 -1.37
CA ILE A 302 -17.46 0.50 -2.14
C ILE A 302 -17.75 0.34 -3.65
N ILE A 303 -17.56 -0.85 -4.22
CA ILE A 303 -17.83 -1.03 -5.66
C ILE A 303 -19.28 -0.66 -5.99
N ARG A 304 -20.26 -1.14 -5.22
CA ARG A 304 -21.68 -0.83 -5.49
C ARG A 304 -21.97 0.66 -5.41
N GLU A 305 -21.34 1.35 -4.47
CA GLU A 305 -21.52 2.79 -4.32
C GLU A 305 -20.88 3.58 -5.46
N TYR A 306 -19.73 3.14 -5.96
CA TYR A 306 -18.85 3.97 -6.79
C TYR A 306 -18.79 3.55 -8.27
N LYS A 307 -19.17 2.31 -8.63
CA LYS A 307 -19.03 1.79 -10.00
C LYS A 307 -19.82 2.57 -11.05
N ASP A 308 -21.03 3.00 -10.71
CA ASP A 308 -21.96 3.65 -11.64
C ASP A 308 -22.00 5.18 -11.48
N LYS A 309 -21.17 5.75 -10.61
CA LYS A 309 -21.05 7.20 -10.46
C LYS A 309 -20.33 7.78 -11.68
N ALA A 310 -20.85 8.89 -12.22
CA ALA A 310 -20.19 9.62 -13.28
C ALA A 310 -18.93 10.30 -12.70
N TRP A 311 -17.76 9.88 -13.17
CA TRP A 311 -16.48 10.41 -12.74
C TRP A 311 -16.03 11.51 -13.71
N ALA A 312 -15.82 12.72 -13.20
CA ALA A 312 -15.03 13.71 -13.92
C ALA A 312 -13.56 13.24 -13.88
N PRO A 313 -12.88 13.06 -15.04
CA PRO A 313 -11.47 12.70 -15.04
C PRO A 313 -10.68 13.74 -14.24
N SER A 314 -9.70 13.29 -13.47
CA SER A 314 -8.76 14.20 -12.82
C SER A 314 -7.98 14.96 -13.90
N PRO A 315 -7.87 16.30 -13.82
CA PRO A 315 -7.14 17.10 -14.80
C PRO A 315 -5.67 16.67 -14.99
N ALA A 316 -5.10 15.94 -14.02
CA ALA A 316 -3.73 15.42 -14.09
C ALA A 316 -3.46 14.39 -15.22
N ILE A 317 -4.51 13.81 -15.83
CA ILE A 317 -4.33 12.85 -16.95
C ILE A 317 -4.24 13.59 -18.30
N GLU A 318 -4.74 14.82 -18.38
CA GLU A 318 -4.80 15.59 -19.65
C GLU A 318 -3.49 16.34 -19.95
N GLU A 319 -2.59 16.50 -18.97
CA GLU A 319 -1.36 17.30 -19.13
C GLU A 319 -0.14 16.51 -19.67
N GLU A 320 -0.21 15.18 -19.80
CA GLU A 320 0.90 14.35 -20.35
C GLU A 320 0.80 14.03 -21.85
N GLU A 321 -0.20 14.57 -22.58
CA GLU A 321 -0.32 14.42 -24.04
C GLU A 321 0.28 15.60 -24.85
N GLY A 322 1.17 16.40 -24.23
CA GLY A 322 1.89 17.52 -24.85
C GLY A 322 3.23 17.14 -25.48
#